data_AF-A0A0Q8B4R4-F1
#
_entry.id   AF-A0A0Q8B4R4-F1
#
_cell.length_a   1.000
_cell.length_b   1.000
_cell.length_c   1.000
_cell.angle_alpha   90.00
_cell.angle_beta   90.00
_cell.angle_gamma   90.00
#
_symmetry.space_group_name_H-M   'P 1'
#
loop_
_entity.id
_entity.type
_entity.pdbx_description
1 polymer ?
#
loop_
_entity_poly.entity_id
_entity_poly.type
_entity_poly.pdbx_seq_one_letter_code
_entity_poly.pdbx_strand_id
1 'polypeptide(L)' 'MPVPHDLFQDLSCTKEEIQQKRTKDPLLDSLINKYSLADAEVVKAEQAKSSDDAVTKLKAKRLEVKDKIVRQLQSRT' A
#
# COMPACT_ATOMS: atom_id res chain seq x y z
N MET A 1 7.08 17.52 3.73
CA MET A 1 8.03 16.41 3.57
C MET A 1 7.23 15.16 3.23
N PRO A 2 7.71 14.29 2.33
CA PRO A 2 7.04 13.01 2.09
C PRO A 2 7.16 12.19 3.37
N VAL A 3 6.05 12.07 4.10
CA VAL A 3 5.96 11.19 5.26
C VAL A 3 5.81 9.79 4.69
N PRO A 4 6.80 8.88 4.88
CA PRO A 4 6.62 7.49 4.48
C PRO A 4 5.41 6.97 5.25
N HIS A 5 4.31 6.72 4.52
CA HIS A 5 3.15 6.08 5.11
C HIS A 5 3.48 4.61 5.18
N ASP A 6 3.94 4.20 6.35
CA ASP A 6 4.21 2.81 6.63
C ASP A 6 2.86 2.07 6.66
N LEU A 7 2.57 1.36 5.58
CA LEU A 7 1.35 0.58 5.40
C LEU A 7 1.08 -0.29 6.63
N PHE A 8 2.12 -0.85 7.24
CA PHE A 8 2.02 -1.73 8.39
C PHE A 8 1.52 -0.99 9.63
N GLN A 9 1.97 0.25 9.84
CA GLN A 9 1.43 1.12 10.89
C GLN A 9 -0.03 1.48 10.65
N ASP A 10 -0.41 1.80 9.41
CA ASP A 10 -1.79 2.13 9.05
C ASP A 10 -2.73 0.93 9.25
N LEU A 11 -2.24 -0.28 8.95
CA LEU A 11 -2.95 -1.54 9.15
C LEU A 11 -2.92 -2.04 10.61
N SER A 12 -2.21 -1.34 11.51
CA SER A 12 -1.93 -1.81 12.88
C SER A 12 -1.41 -3.26 12.93
N CYS A 13 -0.68 -3.67 11.89
CA CYS A 13 -0.11 -5.00 11.74
C CYS A 13 1.41 -4.90 11.76
N THR A 14 2.08 -5.90 12.33
CA THR A 14 3.54 -5.97 12.21
C THR A 14 3.95 -6.50 10.84
N LYS A 15 5.14 -6.13 10.38
CA LYS A 15 5.73 -6.67 9.15
C LYS A 15 5.78 -8.21 9.18
N GLU A 16 6.06 -8.79 10.34
CA GLU A 16 6.07 -10.24 10.56
C GLU A 16 4.68 -10.87 10.39
N GLU A 17 3.64 -10.29 10.99
CA GLU A 17 2.26 -10.76 10.80
C GLU A 17 1.85 -10.74 9.34
N ILE A 18 2.16 -9.65 8.65
CA ILE A 18 1.88 -9.52 7.23
C ILE A 18 2.64 -10.58 6.44
N GLN A 19 3.91 -10.82 6.75
CA GLN A 19 4.72 -11.82 6.06
C GLN A 19 4.18 -13.25 6.25
N GLN A 20 3.67 -13.56 7.45
CA GLN A 20 2.94 -14.82 7.71
C GLN A 20 1.59 -14.90 6.98
N LYS A 21 0.85 -13.78 6.93
CA LYS A 21 -0.43 -13.74 6.22
C LYS A 21 -0.22 -13.86 4.70
N ARG A 22 0.80 -13.22 4.13
CA ARG A 22 1.17 -13.33 2.70
C ARG A 22 1.57 -14.74 2.29
N THR A 23 2.25 -15.48 3.15
CA THR A 23 2.57 -16.90 2.89
C THR A 23 1.32 -17.79 2.87
N LYS A 24 0.28 -17.42 3.64
CA LYS A 24 -1.01 -18.14 3.71
C LYS A 24 -2.10 -17.56 2.80
N ASP A 25 -1.83 -16.45 2.14
CA ASP A 25 -2.79 -15.67 1.37
C ASP A 25 -2.11 -15.04 0.15
N PRO A 26 -2.14 -15.72 -1.01
CA PRO A 26 -1.53 -15.22 -2.24
C PRO A 26 -2.23 -13.95 -2.78
N LEU A 27 -3.49 -13.72 -2.41
CA LEU A 27 -4.20 -12.48 -2.77
C LEU A 27 -3.63 -11.30 -1.99
N LEU A 28 -3.44 -11.47 -0.67
CA LEU A 28 -2.81 -10.47 0.19
C LEU A 28 -1.38 -10.17 -0.28
N ASP A 29 -0.62 -11.20 -0.65
CA ASP A 29 0.73 -11.02 -1.21
C ASP A 29 0.72 -10.10 -2.45
N SER A 30 -0.16 -10.40 -3.41
CA SER A 30 -0.30 -9.62 -4.63
C SER A 30 -0.77 -8.18 -4.35
N LEU A 31 -1.68 -7.99 -3.40
CA LEU A 31 -2.17 -6.67 -2.98
C LEU A 31 -1.05 -5.85 -2.34
N ILE A 32 -0.25 -6.42 -1.46
CA ILE A 32 0.86 -5.71 -0.81
C ILE A 32 1.93 -5.34 -1.83
N ASN A 33 2.24 -6.23 -2.77
CA ASN A 33 3.15 -5.93 -3.86
C ASN A 33 2.63 -4.75 -4.72
N LYS A 34 1.33 -4.75 -5.05
CA LYS A 34 0.67 -3.62 -5.73
C LYS A 34 0.74 -2.33 -4.92
N TYR A 35 0.62 -2.39 -3.60
CA TYR A 35 0.75 -1.20 -2.76
C TYR A 35 2.17 -0.65 -2.80
N SER A 36 3.18 -1.51 -2.65
CA SER A 36 4.59 -1.10 -2.72
C SER A 36 4.92 -0.47 -4.08
N LEU A 37 4.37 -1.01 -5.17
CA LEU A 37 4.52 -0.41 -6.51
C LEU A 37 3.84 0.96 -6.59
N ALA A 38 2.59 1.07 -6.13
CA ALA A 38 1.87 2.34 -6.13
C ALA A 38 2.56 3.42 -5.29
N ASP A 39 3.09 3.05 -4.11
CA ASP A 39 3.86 3.96 -3.27
C ASP A 39 5.17 4.39 -3.94
N ALA A 40 5.90 3.46 -4.55
CA ALA A 40 7.09 3.79 -5.33
C ALA A 40 6.78 4.75 -6.49
N GLU A 41 5.64 4.57 -7.17
CA GLU A 41 5.20 5.50 -8.22
C GLU A 41 4.84 6.88 -7.66
N VAL A 42 4.15 6.97 -6.51
CA VAL A 42 3.87 8.23 -5.83
C VAL A 42 5.17 8.95 -5.49
N VAL A 43 6.10 8.25 -4.82
CA VAL A 43 7.39 8.81 -4.42
C VAL A 43 8.17 9.27 -5.65
N LYS A 44 8.21 8.46 -6.71
CA LYS A 44 8.88 8.83 -7.96
C LYS A 44 8.23 10.06 -8.62
N ALA A 45 6.90 10.13 -8.64
CA ALA A 45 6.18 11.27 -9.18
C ALA A 45 6.40 12.54 -8.35
N GLU A 46 6.39 12.44 -7.02
CA GLU A 46 6.69 13.53 -6.10
C GLU A 46 8.15 14.01 -6.25
N GLN A 47 9.10 13.09 -6.36
CA GLN A 47 10.52 13.39 -6.61
C GLN A 47 10.75 14.02 -7.98
N ALA A 48 10.05 13.53 -9.01
CA ALA A 48 10.10 14.07 -10.36
C ALA A 48 9.39 15.43 -10.49
N LYS A 49 8.83 15.98 -9.39
CA LYS A 49 7.97 17.18 -9.41
C LYS A 49 6.90 17.09 -10.50
N SER A 50 6.33 15.90 -10.65
CA SER A 50 5.24 15.65 -11.58
C SER A 50 4.04 16.53 -11.23
N SER A 51 3.15 16.73 -12.20
CA SER A 51 1.94 17.51 -11.99
C SER A 51 1.12 16.94 -10.82
N ASP A 52 0.51 17.83 -10.05
CA ASP A 52 -0.28 17.50 -8.86
C ASP A 52 -1.41 16.50 -9.17
N ASP A 53 -1.97 16.56 -10.39
CA ASP A 53 -2.99 15.61 -10.89
C ASP A 53 -2.45 14.17 -11.00
N ALA A 54 -1.21 14.00 -11.47
CA ALA A 54 -0.58 12.69 -11.58
C ALA A 54 -0.30 12.09 -10.19
N VAL A 55 0.23 12.92 -9.29
CA VAL A 55 0.47 12.52 -7.89
C VAL A 55 -0.84 12.18 -7.20
N THR A 56 -1.90 12.94 -7.42
CA THR A 56 -3.25 12.70 -6.87
C THR A 56 -3.83 11.37 -7.33
N LYS A 57 -3.73 11.05 -8.63
CA LYS A 57 -4.17 9.76 -9.19
C LYS A 57 -3.39 8.58 -8.59
N LEU A 58 -2.08 8.72 -8.44
CA LEU A 58 -1.24 7.68 -7.84
C LEU A 58 -1.56 7.49 -6.34
N LYS A 59 -1.79 8.58 -5.60
CA LYS A 59 -2.23 8.54 -4.21
C LYS A 59 -3.60 7.88 -4.05
N ALA A 60 -4.54 8.16 -4.96
CA ALA A 60 -5.83 7.48 -4.98
C ALA A 60 -5.65 5.96 -5.18
N LYS A 61 -4.81 5.55 -6.13
CA LYS A 61 -4.50 4.14 -6.37
C LYS A 61 -3.83 3.47 -5.17
N ARG A 62 -2.91 4.18 -4.50
CA ARG A 62 -2.31 3.73 -3.24
C ARG A 62 -3.38 3.48 -2.16
N LEU A 63 -4.32 4.41 -2.01
CA LEU A 63 -5.42 4.30 -1.05
C LEU A 63 -6.36 3.13 -1.37
N GLU A 64 -6.74 2.95 -2.64
CA GLU A 64 -7.58 1.84 -3.08
C GLU A 64 -6.95 0.47 -2.78
N VAL A 65 -5.64 0.33 -3.04
CA VAL A 65 -4.94 -0.92 -2.74
C VAL A 65 -4.84 -1.13 -1.24
N LYS A 66 -4.59 -0.07 -0.45
CA LYS A 66 -4.62 -0.14 1.02
C LYS A 66 -5.97 -0.63 1.53
N ASP A 67 -7.08 -0.07 1.03
CA ASP A 67 -8.43 -0.47 1.43
C ASP A 67 -8.69 -1.96 1.13
N LYS A 68 -8.23 -2.44 -0.04
CA LYS A 68 -8.30 -3.87 -0.38
C LYS A 68 -7.50 -4.75 0.56
N ILE A 69 -6.31 -4.30 0.99
CA ILE A 69 -5.50 -5.01 1.99
C ILE A 69 -6.22 -5.07 3.33
N VAL A 70 -6.74 -3.93 3.81
CA VAL A 70 -7.55 -3.85 5.05
C VAL A 70 -8.71 -4.83 4.98
N ARG A 71 -9.50 -4.80 3.90
CA ARG A 71 -10.63 -5.71 3.69
C ARG A 71 -10.20 -7.17 3.69
N GLN A 72 -9.10 -7.51 3.02
CA GLN A 72 -8.59 -8.88 3.00
C GLN A 72 -8.15 -9.35 4.38
N LEU A 73 -7.55 -8.47 5.18
CA LEU A 73 -7.15 -8.74 6.57
C LEU A 73 -8.37 -8.88 7.50
N GLN A 74 -9.39 -8.04 7.32
CA GLN A 74 -10.62 -8.05 8.11
C GLN A 74 -11.55 -9.22 7.75
N SER A 75 -11.60 -9.65 6.49
CA SER A 75 -12.47 -10.73 6.02
C SER A 75 -12.12 -12.11 6.61
N ARG A 76 -11.01 -12.20 7.37
CA ARG A 76 -10.49 -13.44 7.94
C ARG A 76 -10.48 -13.45 9.48
N THR A 77 -11.13 -12.47 10.10
CA THR A 77 -11.56 -12.46 11.52
C THR A 77 -12.97 -13.02 11.61
#